data_AF-A0A5J4E0N2-F1
#
_entry.id   AF-A0A5J4E0N2-F1
#
_cell.length_a   1.000
_cell.length_b   1.000
_cell.length_c   1.000
_cell.angle_alpha   90.00
_cell.angle_beta   90.00
_cell.angle_gamma   90.00
#
_symmetry.space_group_name_H-M   'P 1'
#
loop_
_entity.id
_entity.type
_entity.pdbx_description
1 polymer ?
#
loop_
_entity_poly.entity_id
_entity_poly.type
_entity_poly.pdbx_seq_one_letter_code
_entity_poly.pdbx_strand_id
1 'polypeptide(L)'
;MSEAQIFKFIFQAGFSTAKKVTSVSGRGVGMDVVRTNVELIGGTCDLKSVKGEGSTFIIKIPLTLAIVSALIVEASEQRFAIPQLSVIELVRAHKEGEHRIEMINQTPVLRLRDKLLPVIHLRKLLNLTMAKSEIDPCEDDKADSNDNVFVVVTQVGSQTFGIIVDCVFHTEEIVVKPMSSMLRDITMFSGNTILGDGSVIMIIDPNGMAQAVEADVGTDAMREENVDTAVEHGGDKVTSLLVFRAGSEELKAVPLSLVTRLEEIDVGTIEHSNGRDLVQYRGSLMPLVYVNDHAGHREEGRQPILVFTDEHRSMGLVVDEIVDIVEDRLNIEIASETIGQIGSAVVKGKATAIIDIGHYLLQAFDDWLMQKDSQNVKQDLDLLLVDDSAFFRNMLAPLLTAAGYNVTLAESADEALQLKDKGYSFDVIVSDIEMPGMDGIEFAETLRDNTVWKDIPIIALSSHSSPETIERSREAGFLDYIAKFDREGLIESLKDCKQKMGMAA
;
A
#
# COMPACT_ATOMS: atom_id res chain seq x y z
N MET A 1 -4.76 6.19 19.38
CA MET A 1 -4.05 4.90 19.50
C MET A 1 -4.94 3.87 20.13
N SER A 2 -5.16 2.76 19.43
CA SER A 2 -5.86 1.58 19.95
C SER A 2 -5.06 0.90 21.07
N GLU A 3 -5.71 0.08 21.90
CA GLU A 3 -5.02 -0.68 22.96
C GLU A 3 -3.91 -1.57 22.38
N ALA A 4 -4.13 -2.16 21.21
CA ALA A 4 -3.12 -2.93 20.50
C ALA A 4 -1.90 -2.07 20.12
N GLN A 5 -2.12 -0.84 19.64
CA GLN A 5 -1.04 0.10 19.35
C GLN A 5 -0.32 0.57 20.63
N ILE A 6 -1.02 0.73 21.75
CA ILE A 6 -0.41 1.05 23.05
C ILE A 6 0.49 -0.11 23.52
N PHE A 7 0.03 -1.36 23.37
CA PHE A 7 0.82 -2.53 23.71
C PHE A 7 2.03 -2.73 22.79
N LYS A 8 2.00 -2.22 21.55
CA LYS A 8 3.18 -2.24 20.66
C LYS A 8 4.37 -1.47 21.23
N PHE A 9 4.16 -0.45 22.07
CA PHE A 9 5.25 0.29 22.72
C PHE A 9 6.07 -0.53 23.70
N ILE A 10 5.51 -1.60 24.26
CA ILE A 10 6.27 -2.52 25.13
C ILE A 10 7.48 -3.09 24.40
N PHE A 11 7.41 -3.22 23.07
CA PHE A 11 8.48 -3.74 22.23
C PHE A 11 9.37 -2.63 21.62
N GLN A 12 9.20 -1.36 22.01
CA GLN A 12 10.07 -0.28 21.56
C GLN A 12 11.40 -0.30 22.32
N ALA A 13 12.50 -0.08 21.61
CA ALA A 13 13.84 -0.01 22.21
C ALA A 13 13.88 1.06 23.32
N GLY A 14 14.38 0.66 24.49
CA GLY A 14 14.53 1.55 25.66
C GLY A 14 13.24 1.80 26.46
N PHE A 15 12.08 1.28 26.05
CA PHE A 15 10.85 1.40 26.82
C PHE A 15 10.75 0.29 27.87
N SER A 16 10.59 0.66 29.15
CA SER A 16 10.43 -0.29 30.26
C SER A 16 9.59 0.29 31.39
N THR A 17 8.77 -0.54 32.01
CA THR A 17 7.95 -0.18 33.19
C THR A 17 8.67 -0.45 34.52
N ALA A 18 9.90 -0.95 34.50
CA ALA A 18 10.65 -1.34 35.69
C ALA A 18 11.29 -0.12 36.40
N LYS A 19 10.99 0.07 37.70
CA LYS A 19 11.55 1.16 38.53
C LYS A 19 12.99 0.91 39.04
N LYS A 20 13.48 -0.33 39.01
CA LYS A 20 14.86 -0.72 39.42
C LYS A 20 15.35 -1.91 38.60
N VAL A 21 16.61 -1.86 38.18
CA VAL A 21 17.31 -2.98 37.54
C VAL A 21 17.69 -3.98 38.63
N THR A 22 17.16 -5.20 38.57
CA THR A 22 17.53 -6.28 39.51
C THR A 22 18.44 -7.28 38.84
N SER A 23 19.39 -7.85 39.58
CA SER A 23 20.42 -8.77 39.08
C SER A 23 19.88 -10.09 38.51
N VAL A 24 18.59 -10.41 38.75
CA VAL A 24 17.90 -11.56 38.15
C VAL A 24 17.22 -11.20 36.81
N SER A 25 16.87 -9.91 36.60
CA SER A 25 16.53 -9.34 35.28
C SER A 25 17.77 -8.95 34.46
N GLY A 26 18.97 -9.22 34.99
CA GLY A 26 20.28 -8.80 34.49
C GLY A 26 20.80 -9.54 33.26
N ARG A 27 19.93 -9.87 32.28
CA ARG A 27 20.40 -10.10 30.90
C ARG A 27 20.10 -8.93 29.97
N GLY A 28 19.38 -7.91 30.43
CA GLY A 28 19.11 -6.71 29.64
C GLY A 28 18.30 -6.99 28.37
N VAL A 29 17.52 -8.06 28.35
CA VAL A 29 16.70 -8.43 27.19
C VAL A 29 15.36 -7.74 27.37
N GLY A 30 15.24 -6.52 26.85
CA GLY A 30 13.95 -5.85 26.75
C GLY A 30 13.01 -6.62 25.80
N MET A 31 11.72 -6.26 25.83
CA MET A 31 10.76 -6.89 24.93
C MET A 31 11.02 -6.52 23.47
N ASP A 32 11.71 -5.40 23.21
CA ASP A 32 12.32 -5.07 21.93
C ASP A 32 13.21 -6.21 21.41
N VAL A 33 14.12 -6.71 22.25
CA VAL A 33 15.01 -7.83 21.87
C VAL A 33 14.23 -9.11 21.62
N VAL A 34 13.14 -9.35 22.36
CA VAL A 34 12.25 -10.49 22.13
C VAL A 34 11.57 -10.39 20.76
N ARG A 35 11.00 -9.22 20.43
CA ARG A 35 10.39 -8.98 19.11
C ARG A 35 11.40 -9.18 17.99
N THR A 36 12.58 -8.54 18.08
CA THR A 36 13.63 -8.67 17.07
C THR A 36 14.06 -10.12 16.87
N ASN A 37 14.22 -10.90 17.94
CA ASN A 37 14.58 -12.32 17.82
C ASN A 37 13.49 -13.19 17.18
N VAL A 38 12.22 -12.84 17.38
CA VAL A 38 11.07 -13.54 16.78
C VAL A 38 10.94 -13.17 15.30
N GLU A 39 11.13 -11.89 14.95
CA GLU A 39 11.10 -11.42 13.56
C GLU A 39 12.29 -11.95 12.75
N LEU A 40 13.47 -12.09 13.36
CA LEU A 40 14.67 -12.68 12.72
C LEU A 40 14.46 -14.12 12.21
N ILE A 41 13.51 -14.85 12.80
CA ILE A 41 13.16 -16.22 12.38
C ILE A 41 11.85 -16.25 11.56
N GLY A 42 11.40 -15.11 11.05
CA GLY A 42 10.18 -14.98 10.26
C GLY A 42 8.89 -15.13 11.06
N GLY A 43 8.96 -14.96 12.39
CA GLY A 43 7.81 -15.00 13.29
C GLY A 43 7.24 -13.62 13.59
N THR A 44 6.11 -13.60 14.29
CA THR A 44 5.47 -12.37 14.80
C THR A 44 5.20 -12.48 16.30
N CYS A 45 5.17 -11.32 16.99
CA CYS A 45 4.93 -11.24 18.43
C CYS A 45 3.91 -10.14 18.77
N ASP A 46 2.79 -10.54 19.37
CA ASP A 46 1.68 -9.67 19.78
C ASP A 46 1.42 -9.74 21.29
N LEU A 47 0.76 -8.72 21.83
CA LEU A 47 0.38 -8.63 23.25
C LEU A 47 -1.09 -8.26 23.40
N LYS A 48 -1.82 -9.03 24.21
CA LYS A 48 -3.15 -8.69 24.72
C LYS A 48 -3.08 -8.56 26.24
N SER A 49 -3.53 -7.44 26.81
CA SER A 49 -3.49 -7.24 28.26
C SER A 49 -4.76 -6.53 28.73
N VAL A 50 -5.32 -6.99 29.85
CA VAL A 50 -6.49 -6.38 30.49
C VAL A 50 -6.14 -6.17 31.97
N LYS A 51 -6.32 -4.93 32.45
CA LYS A 51 -5.95 -4.55 33.82
C LYS A 51 -6.77 -5.36 34.83
N GLY A 52 -6.10 -6.10 35.71
CA GLY A 52 -6.74 -6.95 36.72
C GLY A 52 -7.00 -8.38 36.26
N GLU A 53 -6.90 -8.67 34.97
CA GLU A 53 -7.11 -10.01 34.39
C GLU A 53 -5.82 -10.64 33.85
N GLY A 54 -4.78 -9.83 33.62
CA GLY A 54 -3.42 -10.29 33.27
C GLY A 54 -2.99 -9.92 31.86
N SER A 55 -1.90 -10.53 31.39
CA SER A 55 -1.30 -10.27 30.08
C SER A 55 -0.99 -11.58 29.35
N THR A 56 -1.35 -11.64 28.08
CA THR A 56 -1.11 -12.76 27.17
C THR A 56 -0.22 -12.32 26.01
N PHE A 57 0.94 -12.94 25.87
CA PHE A 57 1.83 -12.76 24.71
C PHE A 57 1.54 -13.86 23.70
N ILE A 58 1.37 -13.49 22.43
CA ILE A 58 1.10 -14.40 21.33
C ILE A 58 2.30 -14.36 20.40
N ILE A 59 3.05 -15.45 20.34
CA ILE A 59 4.22 -15.59 19.47
C ILE A 59 3.88 -16.60 18.38
N LYS A 60 3.91 -16.18 17.12
CA LYS A 60 3.74 -17.05 15.96
C LYS A 60 5.12 -17.28 15.35
N ILE A 61 5.55 -18.53 15.24
CA ILE A 61 6.84 -18.89 14.64
C ILE A 61 6.57 -19.88 13.52
N PRO A 62 7.15 -19.71 12.32
CA PRO A 62 7.12 -20.71 11.28
C PRO A 62 7.68 -22.04 11.78
N LEU A 63 6.97 -23.14 11.54
CA LEU A 63 7.38 -24.48 12.01
C LEU A 63 8.67 -24.99 11.30
N THR A 64 9.05 -24.37 10.20
CA THR A 64 10.17 -24.75 9.34
C THR A 64 11.11 -23.56 9.12
N LEU A 65 12.36 -23.83 8.73
CA LEU A 65 13.24 -22.77 8.20
C LEU A 65 12.51 -22.03 7.06
N ALA A 66 12.53 -20.70 7.09
CA ALA A 66 11.82 -19.89 6.11
C ALA A 66 12.49 -20.05 4.74
N ILE A 67 11.76 -20.65 3.80
CA ILE A 67 12.14 -20.66 2.38
C ILE A 67 11.63 -19.35 1.79
N VAL A 68 12.55 -18.57 1.23
CA VAL A 68 12.25 -17.26 0.62
C VAL A 68 12.77 -17.27 -0.80
N SER A 69 11.98 -16.78 -1.75
CA SER A 69 12.47 -16.54 -3.11
C SER A 69 13.35 -15.29 -3.11
N ALA A 70 14.61 -15.43 -3.52
CA ALA A 70 15.55 -14.33 -3.58
C ALA A 70 16.22 -14.24 -4.95
N LEU A 71 16.44 -13.01 -5.40
CA LEU A 71 17.24 -12.70 -6.57
C LEU A 71 18.73 -12.76 -6.22
N ILE A 72 19.49 -13.60 -6.91
CA ILE A 72 20.93 -13.70 -6.73
C ILE A 72 21.61 -12.64 -7.59
N VAL A 73 22.40 -11.78 -6.95
CA VAL A 73 23.14 -10.68 -7.58
C VAL A 73 24.62 -10.75 -7.22
N GLU A 74 25.46 -10.08 -8.01
CA GLU A 74 26.90 -9.99 -7.79
C GLU A 74 27.33 -8.55 -7.56
N ALA A 75 28.20 -8.33 -6.59
CA ALA A 75 28.96 -7.10 -6.44
C ALA A 75 30.39 -7.43 -6.00
N SER A 76 31.38 -6.88 -6.69
CA SER A 76 32.81 -7.10 -6.43
C SER A 76 33.18 -8.59 -6.34
N GLU A 77 32.74 -9.40 -7.31
CA GLU A 77 32.95 -10.86 -7.36
C GLU A 77 32.33 -11.65 -6.18
N GLN A 78 31.49 -11.00 -5.36
CA GLN A 78 30.76 -11.64 -4.27
C GLN A 78 29.27 -11.73 -4.60
N ARG A 79 28.68 -12.88 -4.30
CA ARG A 79 27.25 -13.12 -4.49
C ARG A 79 26.45 -12.72 -3.26
N PHE A 80 25.31 -12.08 -3.51
CA PHE A 80 24.34 -11.67 -2.51
C PHE A 80 22.94 -12.08 -2.94
N ALA A 81 22.05 -12.25 -1.96
CA ALA A 81 20.63 -12.52 -2.20
C ALA A 81 19.80 -11.29 -1.83
N ILE A 82 18.94 -10.83 -2.73
CA ILE A 82 17.94 -9.78 -2.45
C ILE A 82 16.55 -10.44 -2.43
N PRO A 83 15.73 -10.26 -1.38
CA PRO A 83 14.38 -10.81 -1.34
C PRO A 83 13.56 -10.36 -2.56
N GLN A 84 13.02 -11.31 -3.32
CA GLN A 84 12.31 -11.00 -4.57
C GLN A 84 11.09 -10.10 -4.33
N LEU A 85 10.43 -10.23 -3.17
CA LEU A 85 9.28 -9.41 -2.79
C LEU A 85 9.61 -7.90 -2.74
N SER A 86 10.86 -7.54 -2.45
CA SER A 86 11.29 -6.14 -2.45
C SER A 86 11.71 -5.63 -3.82
N VAL A 87 11.87 -6.49 -4.82
CA VAL A 87 12.33 -6.09 -6.16
C VAL A 87 11.11 -5.77 -7.02
N ILE A 88 10.98 -4.50 -7.44
CA ILE A 88 9.96 -4.07 -8.39
C ILE A 88 10.33 -4.54 -9.80
N GLU A 89 11.53 -4.15 -10.26
CA GLU A 89 11.99 -4.43 -11.61
C GLU A 89 13.52 -4.41 -11.71
N LEU A 90 14.03 -4.99 -12.79
CA LEU A 90 15.45 -5.00 -13.13
C LEU A 90 15.65 -4.10 -14.34
N VAL A 91 16.44 -3.05 -14.16
CA VAL A 91 16.73 -2.09 -15.21
C VAL A 91 18.19 -2.26 -15.63
N ARG A 92 18.41 -2.38 -16.93
CA ARG A 92 19.76 -2.25 -17.49
C ARG A 92 19.98 -0.79 -17.86
N ALA A 93 20.87 -0.14 -17.11
CA ALA A 93 21.24 1.24 -17.35
C ALA A 93 22.43 1.31 -18.33
N HIS A 94 22.36 2.28 -19.25
CA HIS A 94 23.38 2.53 -20.26
C HIS A 94 23.75 4.01 -20.29
N LYS A 95 25.00 4.34 -20.62
CA LYS A 95 25.45 5.74 -20.75
C LYS A 95 24.75 6.49 -21.89
N GLU A 96 24.36 5.79 -22.95
CA GLU A 96 23.73 6.37 -24.15
C GLU A 96 22.28 5.88 -24.38
N GLY A 97 21.62 5.32 -23.34
CA GLY A 97 20.26 4.77 -23.44
C GLY A 97 19.16 5.60 -22.77
N GLU A 98 17.91 5.15 -22.89
CA GLU A 98 16.73 5.76 -22.23
C GLU A 98 16.85 5.72 -20.68
N HIS A 99 17.51 4.69 -20.15
CA HIS A 99 17.75 4.52 -18.72
C HIS A 99 19.20 4.89 -18.39
N ARG A 100 19.44 6.18 -18.14
CA ARG A 100 20.76 6.71 -17.82
C ARG A 100 20.85 7.13 -16.36
N ILE A 101 22.03 6.94 -15.79
CA ILE A 101 22.37 7.40 -14.43
C ILE A 101 22.95 8.81 -14.57
N GLU A 102 22.31 9.78 -13.93
CA GLU A 102 22.73 11.18 -13.84
C GLU A 102 23.24 11.47 -12.43
N MET A 103 24.06 12.50 -12.28
CA MET A 103 24.53 12.96 -10.97
C MET A 103 23.81 14.27 -10.65
N ILE A 104 23.01 14.29 -9.59
CA ILE A 104 22.36 15.50 -9.07
C ILE A 104 22.92 15.75 -7.68
N ASN A 105 23.52 16.91 -7.45
CA ASN A 105 24.08 17.30 -6.14
C ASN A 105 25.00 16.23 -5.51
N GLN A 106 25.84 15.57 -6.33
CA GLN A 106 26.74 14.46 -5.97
C GLN A 106 26.05 13.11 -5.65
N THR A 107 24.73 13.04 -5.75
CA THR A 107 23.96 11.79 -5.64
C THR A 107 23.71 11.19 -7.03
N PRO A 108 24.06 9.92 -7.27
CA PRO A 108 23.68 9.26 -8.50
C PRO A 108 22.18 8.93 -8.49
N VAL A 109 21.48 9.32 -9.56
CA VAL A 109 20.05 9.09 -9.76
C VAL A 109 19.82 8.42 -11.12
N LEU A 110 18.94 7.44 -11.17
CA LEU A 110 18.47 6.83 -12.40
C LEU A 110 17.19 7.53 -12.85
N ARG A 111 17.15 8.04 -14.08
CA ARG A 111 15.87 8.48 -14.67
C ARG A 111 15.14 7.28 -15.22
N LEU A 112 14.04 6.91 -14.59
CA LEU A 112 13.20 5.78 -14.96
C LEU A 112 11.78 6.28 -15.22
N ARG A 113 11.36 6.32 -16.48
CA ARG A 113 10.03 6.83 -16.92
C ARG A 113 9.75 8.21 -16.31
N ASP A 114 10.67 9.16 -16.53
CA ASP A 114 10.62 10.54 -16.02
C ASP A 114 10.64 10.74 -14.50
N LYS A 115 10.75 9.66 -13.71
CA LYS A 115 10.99 9.72 -12.27
C LYS A 115 12.49 9.61 -11.97
N LEU A 116 12.97 10.45 -11.06
CA LEU A 116 14.34 10.38 -10.55
C LEU A 116 14.38 9.39 -9.38
N LEU A 117 15.03 8.27 -9.59
CA LEU A 117 15.21 7.23 -8.60
C LEU A 117 16.62 7.34 -8.01
N PRO A 118 16.80 7.54 -6.70
CA PRO A 118 18.13 7.50 -6.09
C PRO A 118 18.71 6.10 -6.28
N VAL A 119 19.96 6.02 -6.74
CA VAL A 119 20.65 4.74 -6.91
C VAL A 119 21.89 4.68 -6.04
N ILE A 120 22.20 3.48 -5.53
CA ILE A 120 23.40 3.28 -4.72
C ILE A 120 24.18 2.08 -5.21
N HIS A 121 25.50 2.21 -5.27
CA HIS A 121 26.39 1.10 -5.59
C HIS A 121 26.50 0.14 -4.43
N LEU A 122 26.10 -1.12 -4.62
CA LEU A 122 26.17 -2.15 -3.59
C LEU A 122 27.60 -2.31 -3.04
N ARG A 123 28.60 -2.25 -3.93
CA ARG A 123 30.03 -2.26 -3.56
C ARG A 123 30.45 -1.13 -2.61
N LYS A 124 29.91 0.08 -2.82
CA LYS A 124 30.24 1.27 -2.02
C LYS A 124 29.59 1.13 -0.64
N LEU A 125 28.33 0.71 -0.62
CA LEU A 125 27.57 0.57 0.61
C LEU A 125 28.14 -0.52 1.53
N LEU A 126 28.57 -1.64 0.94
CA LEU A 126 29.15 -2.76 1.69
C LEU A 126 30.67 -2.58 1.94
N ASN A 127 31.26 -1.46 1.56
CA ASN A 127 32.70 -1.19 1.64
C ASN A 127 33.55 -2.36 1.07
N LEU A 128 33.13 -2.91 -0.08
CA LEU A 128 33.84 -4.00 -0.73
C LEU A 128 35.08 -3.45 -1.42
N THR A 129 36.21 -3.45 -0.72
CA THR A 129 37.51 -3.06 -1.28
C THR A 129 37.90 -4.04 -2.39
N MET A 130 38.14 -3.52 -3.59
CA MET A 130 38.82 -4.27 -4.64
C MET A 130 40.22 -4.64 -4.15
N ALA A 131 40.48 -5.93 -3.94
CA ALA A 131 41.83 -6.44 -3.73
C ALA A 131 42.59 -6.45 -5.07
N LYS A 132 42.87 -5.25 -5.62
CA LYS A 132 43.95 -4.88 -6.58
C LYS A 132 43.55 -3.64 -7.40
N SER A 133 44.04 -2.48 -6.99
CA SER A 133 44.81 -1.53 -7.82
C SER A 133 45.07 -0.28 -6.98
N GLU A 134 46.33 -0.03 -6.66
CA GLU A 134 46.81 1.23 -6.08
C GLU A 134 46.83 2.30 -7.17
N ILE A 135 45.68 2.87 -7.53
CA ILE A 135 45.58 4.10 -8.33
C ILE A 135 44.46 4.96 -7.73
N ASP A 136 44.75 6.26 -7.65
CA ASP A 136 44.00 7.38 -7.07
C ASP A 136 42.48 7.39 -7.39
N PRO A 137 41.61 7.97 -6.53
CA PRO A 137 40.15 8.07 -6.74
C PRO A 137 39.70 9.06 -7.83
N CYS A 138 40.62 9.55 -8.65
CA CYS A 138 40.35 10.47 -9.76
C CYS A 138 41.24 10.06 -10.93
N GLU A 139 40.61 9.71 -12.05
CA GLU A 139 41.21 9.17 -13.29
C GLU A 139 41.43 7.65 -13.31
N ASP A 140 40.38 6.91 -13.67
CA ASP A 140 40.54 5.69 -14.48
C ASP A 140 39.31 5.51 -15.39
N ASP A 141 39.18 6.46 -16.33
CA ASP A 141 38.59 6.20 -17.63
C ASP A 141 39.53 5.25 -18.39
N LYS A 142 39.30 3.93 -18.27
CA LYS A 142 39.43 2.87 -19.31
C LYS A 142 39.99 1.54 -18.78
N ALA A 143 39.08 0.67 -18.35
CA ALA A 143 39.02 -0.80 -18.53
C ALA A 143 38.08 -1.34 -17.43
N ASP A 144 36.84 -1.75 -17.68
CA ASP A 144 36.42 -2.73 -18.67
C ASP A 144 35.09 -2.35 -19.34
N SER A 145 35.00 -2.78 -20.59
CA SER A 145 33.89 -2.68 -21.50
C SER A 145 32.68 -3.51 -21.06
N ASN A 146 31.85 -2.95 -20.20
CA ASN A 146 30.41 -3.21 -20.19
C ASN A 146 29.72 -1.92 -19.80
N ASP A 147 29.30 -1.13 -20.80
CA ASP A 147 28.47 0.08 -20.63
C ASP A 147 27.04 -0.26 -20.14
N ASN A 148 26.87 -1.41 -19.50
CA ASN A 148 25.61 -2.01 -19.10
C ASN A 148 25.69 -2.28 -17.60
N VAL A 149 25.19 -1.35 -16.81
CA VAL A 149 25.10 -1.50 -15.36
C VAL A 149 23.71 -2.05 -15.03
N PHE A 150 23.63 -3.04 -14.15
CA PHE A 150 22.34 -3.55 -13.69
C PHE A 150 21.89 -2.78 -12.46
N VAL A 151 20.65 -2.30 -12.49
CA VAL A 151 19.99 -1.62 -11.37
C VAL A 151 18.82 -2.48 -10.93
N VAL A 152 18.87 -2.93 -9.70
CA VAL A 152 17.75 -3.61 -9.03
C VAL A 152 16.89 -2.53 -8.38
N VAL A 153 15.70 -2.27 -8.92
CA VAL A 153 14.77 -1.29 -8.34
C VAL A 153 14.06 -1.96 -7.16
N THR A 154 14.27 -1.43 -5.97
CA THR A 154 13.71 -1.98 -4.74
C THR A 154 12.72 -1.04 -4.07
N GLN A 155 11.65 -1.60 -3.51
CA GLN A 155 10.65 -0.87 -2.74
C GLN A 155 10.62 -1.33 -1.29
N VAL A 156 10.58 -0.35 -0.38
CA VAL A 156 10.38 -0.57 1.06
C VAL A 156 9.40 0.47 1.57
N GLY A 157 8.18 0.03 1.91
CA GLY A 157 7.10 0.95 2.27
C GLY A 157 6.82 1.95 1.14
N SER A 158 6.95 3.25 1.44
CA SER A 158 6.80 4.34 0.47
C SER A 158 8.10 4.72 -0.25
N GLN A 159 9.23 4.13 0.13
CA GLN A 159 10.53 4.47 -0.43
C GLN A 159 10.88 3.54 -1.57
N THR A 160 11.35 4.12 -2.68
CA THR A 160 11.85 3.38 -3.84
C THR A 160 13.26 3.87 -4.13
N PHE A 161 14.19 2.95 -4.28
CA PHE A 161 15.58 3.24 -4.61
C PHE A 161 16.15 2.13 -5.49
N GLY A 162 17.20 2.42 -6.25
CA GLY A 162 17.90 1.43 -7.05
C GLY A 162 19.19 0.97 -6.40
N ILE A 163 19.47 -0.33 -6.49
CA ILE A 163 20.74 -0.92 -6.08
C ILE A 163 21.50 -1.27 -7.35
N ILE A 164 22.62 -0.60 -7.56
CA ILE A 164 23.54 -0.90 -8.65
C ILE A 164 24.37 -2.13 -8.28
N VAL A 165 24.32 -3.14 -9.15
CA VAL A 165 25.03 -4.42 -9.04
C VAL A 165 25.80 -4.71 -10.34
N ASP A 166 26.83 -5.54 -10.24
CA ASP A 166 27.71 -5.87 -11.37
C ASP A 166 27.04 -6.87 -12.30
N CYS A 167 26.42 -7.91 -11.72
CA CYS A 167 25.67 -8.93 -12.44
C CYS A 167 24.38 -9.30 -11.70
N VAL A 168 23.36 -9.69 -12.46
CA VAL A 168 22.15 -10.35 -11.94
C VAL A 168 22.11 -11.76 -12.51
N PHE A 169 21.93 -12.75 -11.64
CA PHE A 169 21.83 -14.15 -12.04
C PHE A 169 20.36 -14.53 -12.24
N HIS A 170 19.83 -15.35 -11.33
CA HIS A 170 18.47 -15.88 -11.38
C HIS A 170 17.86 -15.78 -9.99
N THR A 171 16.57 -16.06 -9.91
CA THR A 171 15.86 -16.22 -8.64
C THR A 171 16.03 -17.65 -8.14
N GLU A 172 16.37 -17.82 -6.88
CA GLU A 172 16.53 -19.12 -6.23
C GLU A 172 15.74 -19.13 -4.91
N GLU A 173 15.11 -20.26 -4.60
CA GLU A 173 14.49 -20.48 -3.30
C GLU A 173 15.57 -20.80 -2.26
N ILE A 174 15.78 -19.88 -1.33
CA ILE A 174 16.85 -19.96 -0.34
C ILE A 174 16.29 -20.22 1.05
N VAL A 175 17.06 -20.97 1.84
CA VAL A 175 16.73 -21.23 3.24
C VAL A 175 17.42 -20.18 4.11
N VAL A 176 16.63 -19.30 4.72
CA VAL A 176 17.16 -18.23 5.56
C VAL A 176 17.67 -18.82 6.87
N LYS A 177 18.97 -18.63 7.13
CA LYS A 177 19.59 -18.88 8.42
C LYS A 177 19.80 -17.55 9.14
N PRO A 178 19.25 -17.39 10.36
CA PRO A 178 19.36 -16.14 11.09
C PRO A 178 20.82 -15.83 11.42
N MET A 179 21.14 -14.54 11.47
CA MET A 179 22.47 -14.08 11.83
C MET A 179 22.81 -14.42 13.29
N SER A 180 24.10 -14.71 13.53
CA SER A 180 24.63 -14.81 14.88
C SER A 180 24.38 -13.52 15.66
N SER A 181 24.10 -13.62 16.95
CA SER A 181 23.93 -12.47 17.84
C SER A 181 25.16 -11.55 17.87
N MET A 182 26.35 -12.05 17.48
CA MET A 182 27.58 -11.25 17.35
C MET A 182 27.57 -10.30 16.16
N LEU A 183 26.67 -10.50 15.19
CA LEU A 183 26.58 -9.73 13.95
C LEU A 183 25.27 -8.91 13.89
N ARG A 184 24.60 -8.73 15.04
CA ARG A 184 23.31 -8.04 15.15
C ARG A 184 23.38 -6.57 14.72
N ASP A 185 24.53 -5.94 14.89
CA ASP A 185 24.71 -4.52 14.57
C ASP A 185 24.86 -4.26 13.07
N ILE A 186 24.97 -5.32 12.25
CA ILE A 186 25.05 -5.21 10.79
C ILE A 186 23.64 -5.25 10.22
N THR A 187 23.00 -4.08 10.15
CA THR A 187 21.62 -3.91 9.67
C THR A 187 21.46 -4.13 8.17
N MET A 188 22.55 -4.22 7.42
CA MET A 188 22.54 -4.42 5.96
C MET A 188 22.07 -5.82 5.52
N PHE A 189 22.03 -6.78 6.46
CA PHE A 189 21.72 -8.17 6.14
C PHE A 189 20.62 -8.73 7.06
N SER A 190 19.65 -9.41 6.47
CA SER A 190 18.57 -10.10 7.19
C SER A 190 18.97 -11.52 7.62
N GLY A 191 20.00 -12.10 7.00
CA GLY A 191 20.41 -13.48 7.21
C GLY A 191 21.54 -13.91 6.30
N ASN A 192 21.84 -15.20 6.37
CA ASN A 192 22.69 -15.89 5.39
C ASN A 192 21.97 -17.13 4.86
N THR A 193 22.44 -17.64 3.73
CA THR A 193 21.97 -18.90 3.16
C THR A 193 23.15 -19.68 2.59
N ILE A 194 22.93 -20.96 2.33
CA ILE A 194 23.86 -21.83 1.62
C ILE A 194 23.23 -22.17 0.27
N LEU A 195 23.92 -21.83 -0.82
CA LEU A 195 23.48 -22.17 -2.18
C LEU A 195 23.72 -23.67 -2.49
N GLY A 196 23.15 -24.16 -3.58
CA GLY A 196 23.32 -25.56 -4.02
C GLY A 196 24.78 -25.98 -4.27
N ASP A 197 25.68 -25.03 -4.54
CA ASP A 197 27.12 -25.25 -4.69
C ASP A 197 27.90 -25.26 -3.35
N GLY A 198 27.21 -25.08 -2.23
CA GLY A 198 27.79 -25.04 -0.89
C GLY A 198 28.37 -23.67 -0.50
N SER A 199 28.32 -22.67 -1.39
CA SER A 199 28.75 -21.32 -1.06
C SER A 199 27.79 -20.68 -0.06
N VAL A 200 28.35 -19.90 0.87
CA VAL A 200 27.57 -19.12 1.84
C VAL A 200 27.46 -17.70 1.32
N ILE A 201 26.23 -17.22 1.15
CA ILE A 201 25.97 -15.86 0.70
C ILE A 201 25.12 -15.12 1.73
N MET A 202 25.25 -13.80 1.74
CA MET A 202 24.49 -12.93 2.62
C MET A 202 23.18 -12.49 1.95
N ILE A 203 22.12 -12.39 2.75
CA ILE A 203 20.81 -11.91 2.31
C ILE A 203 20.70 -10.44 2.69
N ILE A 204 20.59 -9.57 1.71
CA ILE A 204 20.43 -8.13 1.88
C ILE A 204 19.10 -7.84 2.59
N ASP A 205 19.10 -6.92 3.54
CA ASP A 205 17.88 -6.36 4.11
C ASP A 205 17.55 -5.02 3.43
N PRO A 206 16.49 -4.96 2.58
CA PRO A 206 16.06 -3.73 1.94
C PRO A 206 15.79 -2.58 2.93
N ASN A 207 15.31 -2.87 4.15
CA ASN A 207 15.05 -1.83 5.15
C ASN A 207 16.35 -1.19 5.66
N GLY A 208 17.33 -2.01 6.02
CA GLY A 208 18.66 -1.52 6.42
C GLY A 208 19.36 -0.75 5.29
N MET A 209 19.19 -1.18 4.04
CA MET A 209 19.69 -0.47 2.86
C MET A 209 19.04 0.92 2.72
N ALA A 210 17.72 1.01 2.86
CA ALA A 210 16.98 2.28 2.74
C ALA A 210 17.44 3.32 3.77
N GLN A 211 17.62 2.91 5.04
CA GLN A 211 18.13 3.79 6.10
C GLN A 211 19.55 4.30 5.81
N ALA A 212 20.39 3.47 5.18
CA ALA A 212 21.73 3.88 4.82
C ALA A 212 21.76 4.81 3.59
N VAL A 213 20.82 4.66 2.67
CA VAL A 213 20.63 5.61 1.56
C VAL A 213 20.21 6.99 2.10
N GLU A 214 19.29 7.06 3.07
CA GLU A 214 18.94 8.33 3.72
C GLU A 214 20.14 9.01 4.38
N ALA A 215 21.05 8.24 4.98
CA ALA A 215 22.24 8.76 5.64
C ALA A 215 23.34 9.23 4.66
N ASP A 216 23.54 8.57 3.51
CA ASP A 216 24.57 8.93 2.51
C ASP A 216 24.12 10.09 1.61
N VAL A 217 22.80 10.27 1.39
CA VAL A 217 22.27 11.29 0.47
C VAL A 217 22.33 12.71 1.04
N GLY A 218 22.47 12.89 2.36
CA GLY A 218 22.57 14.22 2.97
C GLY A 218 21.30 15.06 2.78
N THR A 219 20.74 15.55 3.89
CA THR A 219 19.45 16.24 3.96
C THR A 219 19.28 17.52 3.10
N ASP A 220 20.28 17.93 2.32
CA ASP A 220 20.30 19.22 1.61
C ASP A 220 20.20 19.10 0.07
N ALA A 221 20.65 18.00 -0.54
CA ALA A 221 20.63 17.82 -1.99
C ALA A 221 19.23 17.62 -2.59
N MET A 222 18.27 17.19 -1.78
CA MET A 222 16.86 17.01 -2.17
C MET A 222 15.94 18.14 -1.66
N ARG A 223 16.47 19.11 -0.90
CA ARG A 223 15.69 20.27 -0.45
C ARG A 223 15.70 21.39 -1.48
N GLU A 224 16.77 21.62 -2.23
CA GLU A 224 16.85 22.82 -3.06
C GLU A 224 16.10 22.79 -4.41
N GLU A 225 15.53 21.66 -4.84
CA GLU A 225 14.47 21.65 -5.88
C GLU A 225 13.05 21.36 -5.33
N ASN A 226 12.92 21.08 -4.03
CA ASN A 226 11.63 20.86 -3.37
C ASN A 226 11.18 22.01 -2.46
N VAL A 227 11.97 23.09 -2.31
CA VAL A 227 11.67 24.17 -1.34
C VAL A 227 11.05 25.43 -1.97
N ASP A 228 11.10 25.62 -3.29
CA ASP A 228 10.41 26.74 -3.96
C ASP A 228 9.05 26.38 -4.59
N THR A 229 8.52 25.18 -4.32
CA THR A 229 7.15 24.79 -4.71
C THR A 229 6.28 24.33 -3.53
N ALA A 230 6.72 24.55 -2.29
CA ALA A 230 6.00 24.14 -1.08
C ALA A 230 5.18 25.27 -0.43
N VAL A 231 4.94 26.38 -1.14
CA VAL A 231 4.00 27.42 -0.72
C VAL A 231 3.06 27.70 -1.89
N GLU A 232 1.78 27.38 -1.68
CA GLU A 232 0.65 27.51 -2.61
C GLU A 232 0.60 26.50 -3.76
N HIS A 233 -0.15 25.39 -3.58
CA HIS A 233 -1.30 24.96 -4.39
C HIS A 233 -1.69 23.52 -3.99
N GLY A 234 -2.91 23.34 -3.46
CA GLY A 234 -3.56 22.03 -3.47
C GLY A 234 -3.86 21.60 -4.91
N GLY A 235 -3.56 20.34 -5.24
CA GLY A 235 -3.91 19.73 -6.54
C GLY A 235 -2.79 18.88 -7.16
N ASP A 236 -3.19 17.75 -7.76
CA ASP A 236 -2.46 16.92 -8.74
C ASP A 236 -1.34 15.98 -8.29
N LYS A 237 -1.72 14.80 -7.79
CA LYS A 237 -0.93 13.57 -7.92
C LYS A 237 -1.16 12.95 -9.31
N VAL A 238 -0.10 12.79 -10.10
CA VAL A 238 -0.12 12.06 -11.38
C VAL A 238 -0.40 10.57 -11.10
N THR A 239 -1.43 10.00 -11.73
CA THR A 239 -1.87 8.62 -11.54
C THR A 239 -1.77 7.85 -12.86
N SER A 240 -1.16 6.67 -12.83
CA SER A 240 -1.14 5.78 -14.00
C SER A 240 -2.52 5.17 -14.21
N LEU A 241 -3.12 5.46 -15.35
CA LEU A 241 -4.45 5.00 -15.77
C LEU A 241 -4.31 4.01 -16.92
N LEU A 242 -5.04 2.91 -16.85
CA LEU A 242 -5.26 2.01 -17.97
C LEU A 242 -6.51 2.46 -18.72
N VAL A 243 -6.37 2.79 -20.00
CA VAL A 243 -7.45 3.23 -20.88
C VAL A 243 -7.88 2.07 -21.79
N PHE A 244 -9.18 1.83 -21.89
CA PHE A 244 -9.78 0.72 -22.63
C PHE A 244 -11.16 1.09 -23.19
N ARG A 245 -11.72 0.23 -24.05
CA ARG A 245 -13.13 0.28 -24.47
C ARG A 245 -13.86 -0.93 -23.90
N ALA A 246 -15.10 -0.75 -23.50
CA ALA A 246 -15.95 -1.84 -23.01
C ALA A 246 -17.42 -1.49 -23.25
N GLY A 247 -18.10 -2.31 -24.06
CA GLY A 247 -19.51 -2.21 -24.39
C GLY A 247 -19.98 -0.90 -25.04
N SER A 248 -19.05 -0.02 -25.41
CA SER A 248 -19.31 1.19 -26.21
C SER A 248 -18.00 1.74 -26.77
N GLU A 249 -18.12 2.60 -27.78
CA GLU A 249 -16.99 3.35 -28.38
C GLU A 249 -16.45 4.46 -27.46
N GLU A 250 -16.95 4.59 -26.24
CA GLU A 250 -16.45 5.58 -25.29
C GLU A 250 -15.21 5.03 -24.58
N LEU A 251 -14.17 5.88 -24.51
CA LEU A 251 -12.96 5.58 -23.76
C LEU A 251 -13.30 5.49 -22.28
N LYS A 252 -12.87 4.40 -21.65
CA LYS A 252 -13.00 4.13 -20.24
C LYS A 252 -11.60 4.01 -19.63
N ALA A 253 -11.46 4.34 -18.35
CA ALA A 253 -10.19 4.18 -17.66
C ALA A 253 -10.37 3.70 -16.22
N VAL A 254 -9.36 2.96 -15.76
CA VAL A 254 -9.20 2.55 -14.36
C VAL A 254 -7.76 2.82 -13.91
N PRO A 255 -7.53 3.17 -12.63
CA PRO A 255 -6.18 3.23 -12.08
C PRO A 255 -5.47 1.88 -12.27
N LEU A 256 -4.26 1.92 -12.83
CA LEU A 256 -3.48 0.72 -13.10
C LEU A 256 -3.15 -0.05 -11.81
N SER A 257 -3.02 0.64 -10.68
CA SER A 257 -2.80 0.04 -9.36
C SER A 257 -3.91 -0.90 -8.91
N LEU A 258 -5.12 -0.78 -9.46
CA LEU A 258 -6.25 -1.65 -9.13
C LEU A 258 -6.30 -2.90 -10.02
N VAL A 259 -5.61 -2.88 -11.17
CA VAL A 259 -5.57 -4.00 -12.10
C VAL A 259 -4.46 -4.95 -11.66
N THR A 260 -4.83 -6.15 -11.19
CA THR A 260 -3.85 -7.16 -10.80
C THR A 260 -3.25 -7.86 -12.00
N ARG A 261 -4.03 -7.99 -13.09
CA ARG A 261 -3.55 -8.56 -14.35
C ARG A 261 -4.38 -8.16 -15.56
N LEU A 262 -3.73 -8.11 -16.71
CA LEU A 262 -4.36 -8.08 -18.02
C LEU A 262 -4.27 -9.49 -18.62
N GLU A 263 -5.39 -10.06 -19.04
CA GLU A 263 -5.46 -11.42 -19.58
C GLU A 263 -6.26 -11.47 -20.88
N GLU A 264 -5.99 -12.48 -21.70
CA GLU A 264 -6.76 -12.79 -22.90
C GLU A 264 -7.28 -14.23 -22.80
N ILE A 265 -8.59 -14.36 -22.57
CA ILE A 265 -9.24 -15.66 -22.47
C ILE A 265 -9.83 -16.07 -23.83
N ASP A 266 -9.84 -17.37 -24.11
CA ASP A 266 -10.54 -17.91 -25.26
C ASP A 266 -12.05 -17.89 -24.98
N VAL A 267 -12.83 -17.32 -25.89
CA VAL A 267 -14.29 -17.22 -25.75
C VAL A 267 -14.91 -18.61 -25.56
N GLY A 268 -14.35 -19.65 -26.19
CA GLY A 268 -14.83 -21.03 -26.05
C GLY A 268 -14.62 -21.63 -24.66
N THR A 269 -13.85 -20.98 -23.78
CA THR A 269 -13.64 -21.40 -22.38
C THR A 269 -14.58 -20.72 -21.39
N ILE A 270 -15.43 -19.80 -21.87
CA ILE A 270 -16.42 -19.13 -21.04
C ILE A 270 -17.61 -20.07 -20.85
N GLU A 271 -17.91 -20.39 -19.60
CA GLU A 271 -19.05 -21.21 -19.20
C GLU A 271 -20.19 -20.33 -18.68
N HIS A 272 -21.39 -20.54 -19.18
CA HIS A 272 -22.58 -19.82 -18.70
C HIS A 272 -23.31 -20.64 -17.64
N SER A 273 -23.40 -20.12 -16.40
CA SER A 273 -24.04 -20.80 -15.28
C SER A 273 -24.79 -19.81 -14.39
N ASN A 274 -26.04 -20.13 -14.02
CA ASN A 274 -26.90 -19.28 -13.17
C ASN A 274 -27.06 -17.82 -13.65
N GLY A 275 -27.05 -17.60 -14.96
CA GLY A 275 -27.15 -16.25 -15.54
C GLY A 275 -25.86 -15.43 -15.47
N ARG A 276 -24.72 -16.06 -15.18
CA ARG A 276 -23.40 -15.42 -15.18
C ARG A 276 -22.43 -16.16 -16.09
N ASP A 277 -21.50 -15.41 -16.67
CA ASP A 277 -20.36 -15.94 -17.39
C ASP A 277 -19.21 -16.19 -16.41
N LEU A 278 -18.62 -17.38 -16.50
CA LEU A 278 -17.55 -17.85 -15.64
C LEU A 278 -16.41 -18.38 -16.49
N VAL A 279 -15.18 -18.22 -16.02
CA VAL A 279 -14.01 -18.85 -16.63
C VAL A 279 -13.19 -19.57 -15.56
N GLN A 280 -12.64 -20.73 -15.91
CA GLN A 280 -11.70 -21.41 -15.03
C GLN A 280 -10.33 -20.71 -15.11
N TYR A 281 -9.96 -20.03 -14.02
CA TYR A 281 -8.71 -19.30 -13.92
C TYR A 281 -7.86 -19.84 -12.76
N ARG A 282 -6.67 -20.37 -13.08
CA ARG A 282 -5.70 -20.93 -12.11
C ARG A 282 -6.28 -21.94 -11.13
N GLY A 283 -7.23 -22.76 -11.60
CA GLY A 283 -7.85 -23.82 -10.78
C GLY A 283 -9.05 -23.38 -9.94
N SER A 284 -9.44 -22.10 -10.01
CA SER A 284 -10.65 -21.55 -9.40
C SER A 284 -11.60 -21.01 -10.47
N LEU A 285 -12.90 -20.97 -10.17
CA LEU A 285 -13.87 -20.29 -11.03
C LEU A 285 -13.79 -18.78 -10.79
N MET A 286 -13.68 -18.02 -11.88
CA MET A 286 -13.65 -16.57 -11.86
C MET A 286 -14.89 -16.03 -12.60
N PRO A 287 -15.75 -15.24 -11.94
CA PRO A 287 -16.85 -14.56 -12.61
C PRO A 287 -16.34 -13.49 -13.58
N LEU A 288 -17.01 -13.41 -14.73
CA LEU A 288 -16.85 -12.36 -15.71
C LEU A 288 -17.98 -11.35 -15.56
N VAL A 289 -17.61 -10.07 -15.52
CA VAL A 289 -18.54 -8.95 -15.40
C VAL A 289 -18.42 -8.04 -16.60
N TYR A 290 -19.53 -7.45 -16.99
CA TYR A 290 -19.68 -6.62 -18.16
C TYR A 290 -20.05 -5.20 -17.73
N VAL A 291 -19.47 -4.20 -18.41
CA VAL A 291 -19.73 -2.79 -18.12
C VAL A 291 -21.19 -2.39 -18.39
N ASN A 292 -21.89 -3.16 -19.22
CA ASN A 292 -23.27 -2.94 -19.62
C ASN A 292 -23.87 -4.24 -20.17
N ASP A 293 -25.18 -4.44 -20.03
CA ASP A 293 -25.91 -5.63 -20.51
C ASP A 293 -25.79 -5.88 -22.03
N HIS A 294 -25.36 -4.86 -22.78
CA HIS A 294 -25.14 -4.88 -24.23
C HIS A 294 -23.65 -5.02 -24.60
N ALA A 295 -22.73 -5.10 -23.63
CA ALA A 295 -21.32 -5.34 -23.87
C ALA A 295 -21.14 -6.79 -24.33
N GLY A 296 -21.31 -7.01 -25.63
CA GLY A 296 -21.09 -8.32 -26.23
C GLY A 296 -19.65 -8.77 -26.00
N HIS A 297 -19.49 -10.00 -25.49
CA HIS A 297 -18.25 -10.73 -25.69
C HIS A 297 -18.06 -10.96 -27.19
N ARG A 298 -16.81 -11.04 -27.65
CA ARG A 298 -16.52 -11.53 -29.00
C ARG A 298 -17.14 -12.92 -29.14
N GLU A 299 -17.82 -13.19 -30.24
CA GLU A 299 -18.43 -14.51 -30.48
C GLU A 299 -17.36 -15.58 -30.80
N GLU A 300 -16.20 -15.17 -31.30
CA GLU A 300 -15.07 -16.06 -31.63
C GLU A 300 -13.72 -15.39 -31.31
N GLY A 301 -12.71 -16.20 -30.99
CA GLY A 301 -11.33 -15.74 -30.77
C GLY A 301 -10.99 -15.46 -29.31
N ARG A 302 -10.18 -14.42 -29.07
CA ARG A 302 -9.70 -14.07 -27.72
C ARG A 302 -10.36 -12.79 -27.23
N GLN A 303 -10.83 -12.84 -25.99
CA GLN A 303 -11.45 -11.73 -25.28
C GLN A 303 -10.45 -11.17 -24.25
N PRO A 304 -10.08 -9.88 -24.33
CA PRO A 304 -9.30 -9.25 -23.28
C PRO A 304 -10.17 -9.03 -22.03
N ILE A 305 -9.57 -9.30 -20.87
CA ILE A 305 -10.19 -9.10 -19.56
C ILE A 305 -9.22 -8.40 -18.61
N LEU A 306 -9.76 -7.53 -17.75
CA LEU A 306 -9.05 -6.95 -16.62
C LEU A 306 -9.32 -7.79 -15.39
N VAL A 307 -8.28 -8.37 -14.82
CA VAL A 307 -8.38 -9.17 -13.60
C VAL A 307 -8.20 -8.26 -12.40
N PHE A 308 -9.15 -8.34 -11.49
CA PHE A 308 -9.14 -7.73 -10.18
C PHE A 308 -9.11 -8.84 -9.14
N THR A 309 -8.30 -8.69 -8.09
CA THR A 309 -8.22 -9.67 -6.99
C THR A 309 -8.36 -8.96 -5.66
N ASP A 310 -9.16 -9.55 -4.78
CA ASP A 310 -9.34 -9.13 -3.39
C ASP A 310 -9.20 -10.35 -2.47
N GLU A 311 -8.18 -10.32 -1.60
CA GLU A 311 -7.66 -11.39 -0.70
C GLU A 311 -7.58 -12.82 -1.28
N HIS A 312 -8.70 -13.45 -1.62
CA HIS A 312 -8.82 -14.83 -2.09
C HIS A 312 -9.80 -15.02 -3.27
N ARG A 313 -10.34 -13.92 -3.83
CA ARG A 313 -11.37 -13.95 -4.88
C ARG A 313 -10.94 -13.06 -6.04
N SER A 314 -11.20 -13.51 -7.25
CA SER A 314 -10.85 -12.77 -8.48
C SER A 314 -12.10 -12.53 -9.32
N MET A 315 -12.12 -11.41 -10.03
CA MET A 315 -13.14 -11.03 -11.00
C MET A 315 -12.44 -10.65 -12.31
N GLY A 316 -13.01 -11.04 -13.44
CA GLY A 316 -12.62 -10.51 -14.75
C GLY A 316 -13.62 -9.48 -15.24
N LEU A 317 -13.22 -8.22 -15.41
CA LEU A 317 -14.01 -7.25 -16.18
C LEU A 317 -13.74 -7.46 -17.66
N VAL A 318 -14.77 -7.76 -18.44
CA VAL A 318 -14.66 -7.96 -19.88
C VAL A 318 -14.55 -6.61 -20.57
N VAL A 319 -13.56 -6.47 -21.45
CA VAL A 319 -13.29 -5.24 -22.20
C VAL A 319 -13.13 -5.57 -23.68
N ASP A 320 -13.53 -4.66 -24.57
CA ASP A 320 -13.51 -4.88 -26.02
C ASP A 320 -12.06 -4.83 -26.56
N GLU A 321 -11.31 -3.84 -26.07
CA GLU A 321 -9.90 -3.62 -26.36
C GLU A 321 -9.21 -2.78 -25.28
N ILE A 322 -7.91 -3.01 -25.10
CA ILE A 322 -7.02 -2.14 -24.33
C ILE A 322 -6.45 -1.10 -25.28
N VAL A 323 -6.63 0.17 -24.95
CA VAL A 323 -6.20 1.27 -25.81
C VAL A 323 -4.77 1.68 -25.47
N ASP A 324 -4.51 2.01 -24.21
CA ASP A 324 -3.19 2.50 -23.77
C ASP A 324 -3.05 2.52 -22.24
N ILE A 325 -1.82 2.61 -21.72
CA ILE A 325 -1.55 2.99 -20.33
C ILE A 325 -0.97 4.40 -20.34
N VAL A 326 -1.57 5.30 -19.57
CA VAL A 326 -1.26 6.72 -19.59
C VAL A 326 -1.00 7.22 -18.18
N GLU A 327 0.07 7.98 -18.01
CA GLU A 327 0.29 8.72 -16.78
C GLU A 327 -0.34 10.10 -16.97
N ASP A 328 -1.46 10.34 -16.28
CA ASP A 328 -2.18 11.60 -16.41
C ASP A 328 -2.63 12.10 -15.03
N ARG A 329 -2.93 13.39 -14.96
CA ARG A 329 -3.52 13.99 -13.76
C ARG A 329 -4.99 13.63 -13.77
N LEU A 330 -5.43 12.91 -12.74
CA LEU A 330 -6.80 12.44 -12.64
C LEU A 330 -7.67 13.58 -12.12
N ASN A 331 -7.97 14.54 -13.00
CA ASN A 331 -8.87 15.65 -12.70
C ASN A 331 -10.25 15.30 -13.26
N ILE A 332 -11.14 14.84 -12.38
CA ILE A 332 -12.50 14.46 -12.76
C ILE A 332 -13.31 15.74 -12.93
N GLU A 333 -13.52 16.13 -14.19
CA GLU A 333 -14.18 17.40 -14.52
C GLU A 333 -15.70 17.33 -14.32
N ILE A 334 -16.28 16.13 -14.44
CA ILE A 334 -17.73 15.92 -14.38
C ILE A 334 -18.03 14.65 -13.58
N ALA A 335 -18.72 14.78 -12.44
CA ALA A 335 -19.31 13.65 -11.73
C ALA A 335 -20.45 13.06 -12.58
N SER A 336 -20.46 11.75 -12.77
CA SER A 336 -21.45 11.07 -13.62
C SER A 336 -22.62 10.58 -12.76
N GLU A 337 -23.86 10.71 -13.25
CA GLU A 337 -25.05 10.07 -12.67
C GLU A 337 -25.24 8.62 -13.18
N THR A 338 -24.36 8.15 -14.08
CA THR A 338 -24.42 6.83 -14.69
C THR A 338 -23.91 5.75 -13.74
N ILE A 339 -24.74 4.73 -13.49
CA ILE A 339 -24.41 3.55 -12.66
C ILE A 339 -23.16 2.85 -13.20
N GLY A 340 -22.20 2.52 -12.33
CA GLY A 340 -20.94 1.85 -12.69
C GLY A 340 -19.83 2.77 -13.21
N GLN A 341 -20.00 4.10 -13.13
CA GLN A 341 -19.00 5.09 -13.52
C GLN A 341 -18.81 6.11 -12.39
N ILE A 342 -17.56 6.43 -12.06
CA ILE A 342 -17.22 7.42 -11.02
C ILE A 342 -17.38 8.85 -11.56
N GLY A 343 -17.03 9.06 -12.82
CA GLY A 343 -17.07 10.37 -13.48
C GLY A 343 -16.39 10.37 -14.84
N SER A 344 -16.17 11.55 -15.42
CA SER A 344 -15.41 11.72 -16.65
C SER A 344 -14.20 12.61 -16.41
N ALA A 345 -13.04 12.15 -16.85
CA ALA A 345 -11.79 12.90 -16.82
C ALA A 345 -11.28 13.13 -18.25
N VAL A 346 -10.53 14.21 -18.45
CA VAL A 346 -9.84 14.43 -19.72
C VAL A 346 -8.49 13.73 -19.67
N VAL A 347 -8.34 12.67 -20.46
CA VAL A 347 -7.12 11.86 -20.52
C VAL A 347 -6.53 11.99 -21.92
N LYS A 348 -5.28 12.47 -22.02
CA LYS A 348 -4.64 12.84 -23.32
C LYS A 348 -5.53 13.74 -24.20
N GLY A 349 -6.28 14.67 -23.62
CA GLY A 349 -7.16 15.59 -24.35
C GLY A 349 -8.46 14.97 -24.87
N LYS A 350 -8.83 13.76 -24.43
CA LYS A 350 -10.09 13.10 -24.76
C LYS A 350 -10.92 12.84 -23.49
N ALA A 351 -12.22 13.10 -23.57
CA ALA A 351 -13.15 12.75 -22.50
C ALA A 351 -13.16 11.22 -22.32
N THR A 352 -12.84 10.78 -21.10
CA THR A 352 -12.66 9.38 -20.73
C THR A 352 -13.42 9.09 -19.44
N ALA A 353 -14.30 8.09 -19.49
CA ALA A 353 -15.13 7.66 -18.36
C ALA A 353 -14.29 6.88 -17.34
N ILE A 354 -14.24 7.32 -16.09
CA ILE A 354 -13.57 6.59 -15.00
C ILE A 354 -14.52 5.54 -14.44
N ILE A 355 -14.11 4.28 -14.47
CA ILE A 355 -14.96 3.14 -14.10
C ILE A 355 -14.93 2.87 -12.60
N ASP A 356 -16.10 2.65 -12.00
CA ASP A 356 -16.23 2.27 -10.59
C ASP A 356 -16.08 0.75 -10.45
N ILE A 357 -14.86 0.30 -10.16
CA ILE A 357 -14.56 -1.12 -9.95
C ILE A 357 -15.35 -1.69 -8.75
N GLY A 358 -15.68 -0.87 -7.75
CA GLY A 358 -16.46 -1.30 -6.58
C GLY A 358 -17.86 -1.78 -6.98
N HIS A 359 -18.51 -1.06 -7.90
CA HIS A 359 -19.80 -1.46 -8.47
C HIS A 359 -19.74 -2.85 -9.14
N TYR A 360 -18.72 -3.11 -9.95
CA TYR A 360 -18.62 -4.39 -10.67
C TYR A 360 -18.18 -5.55 -9.78
N LEU A 361 -17.34 -5.30 -8.76
CA LEU A 361 -17.00 -6.31 -7.76
C LEU A 361 -18.25 -6.77 -6.99
N LEU A 362 -19.14 -5.84 -6.63
CA LEU A 362 -20.42 -6.16 -6.00
C LEU A 362 -21.28 -7.07 -6.89
N GLN A 363 -21.36 -6.78 -8.18
CA GLN A 363 -22.12 -7.56 -9.16
C GLN A 363 -21.51 -8.97 -9.42
N ALA A 364 -20.18 -9.09 -9.42
CA ALA A 364 -19.49 -10.37 -9.67
C ALA A 364 -19.84 -11.44 -8.62
N PHE A 365 -20.09 -11.01 -7.39
CA PHE A 365 -20.20 -11.87 -6.22
C PHE A 365 -21.58 -11.72 -5.52
N ASP A 366 -22.73 -11.90 -6.19
CA ASP A 366 -24.04 -11.85 -5.45
C ASP A 366 -24.16 -12.92 -4.33
N ASP A 367 -23.28 -13.93 -4.28
CA ASP A 367 -23.17 -14.85 -3.14
C ASP A 367 -22.64 -14.16 -1.86
N TRP A 368 -22.16 -12.92 -1.96
CA TRP A 368 -21.87 -12.07 -0.80
C TRP A 368 -23.13 -11.78 0.02
N LEU A 369 -24.30 -11.67 -0.64
CA LEU A 369 -25.60 -11.49 0.02
C LEU A 369 -26.30 -12.84 0.35
N MET A 370 -26.07 -13.90 -0.42
CA MET A 370 -26.92 -15.11 -0.36
C MET A 370 -26.34 -16.32 0.40
N GLN A 371 -25.23 -16.17 1.12
CA GLN A 371 -24.73 -17.21 2.03
C GLN A 371 -24.43 -16.70 3.43
N LYS A 372 -25.35 -15.93 4.03
CA LYS A 372 -25.63 -16.01 5.47
C LYS A 372 -26.94 -15.38 5.92
N ASP A 373 -28.01 -15.52 5.15
CA ASP A 373 -29.37 -15.40 5.69
C ASP A 373 -29.93 -16.77 6.07
N SER A 374 -29.53 -17.19 7.26
CA SER A 374 -30.44 -17.90 8.14
C SER A 374 -30.16 -17.42 9.56
N GLN A 375 -30.98 -16.45 9.97
CA GLN A 375 -31.19 -15.97 11.33
C GLN A 375 -30.15 -14.98 11.88
N ASN A 376 -30.31 -13.70 11.54
CA ASN A 376 -30.66 -12.68 12.53
C ASN A 376 -30.97 -11.36 11.84
N VAL A 377 -32.07 -10.72 12.24
CA VAL A 377 -32.43 -9.36 11.83
C VAL A 377 -31.29 -8.43 12.27
N LYS A 378 -30.37 -8.09 11.36
CA LYS A 378 -29.31 -7.11 11.63
C LYS A 378 -29.90 -5.71 11.55
N GLN A 379 -29.70 -4.92 12.60
CA GLN A 379 -29.91 -3.47 12.55
C GLN A 379 -28.76 -2.87 11.74
N ASP A 380 -29.11 -2.21 10.63
CA ASP A 380 -28.20 -1.32 9.91
C ASP A 380 -27.90 -0.11 10.80
N LEU A 381 -26.63 0.30 10.85
CA LEU A 381 -26.19 1.46 11.63
C LEU A 381 -26.22 2.72 10.76
N ASP A 382 -26.71 3.83 11.30
CA ASP A 382 -26.76 5.10 10.58
C ASP A 382 -25.37 5.78 10.62
N LEU A 383 -24.75 5.96 9.46
CA LEU A 383 -23.40 6.54 9.32
C LEU A 383 -23.49 7.89 8.59
N LEU A 384 -22.82 8.91 9.13
CA LEU A 384 -22.63 10.19 8.44
C LEU A 384 -21.22 10.25 7.83
N LEU A 385 -21.12 10.45 6.53
CA LEU A 385 -19.85 10.68 5.82
C LEU A 385 -19.74 12.16 5.45
N VAL A 386 -18.77 12.85 6.05
CA VAL A 386 -18.45 14.25 5.83
C VAL A 386 -17.13 14.33 5.08
N ASP A 387 -17.14 14.81 3.84
CA ASP A 387 -15.93 15.03 3.04
C ASP A 387 -16.29 16.12 2.03
N ASP A 388 -15.41 17.06 1.72
CA ASP A 388 -15.70 18.14 0.77
C ASP A 388 -15.69 17.65 -0.69
N SER A 389 -14.97 16.55 -0.93
CA SER A 389 -14.84 15.92 -2.23
C SER A 389 -16.04 15.02 -2.54
N ALA A 390 -16.86 15.46 -3.48
CA ALA A 390 -17.95 14.65 -4.04
C ALA A 390 -17.45 13.28 -4.56
N PHE A 391 -16.21 13.20 -5.06
CA PHE A 391 -15.57 11.96 -5.48
C PHE A 391 -15.39 10.97 -4.32
N PHE A 392 -14.83 11.39 -3.19
CA PHE A 392 -14.63 10.51 -2.04
C PHE A 392 -15.96 10.08 -1.43
N ARG A 393 -16.94 11.00 -1.34
CA ARG A 393 -18.30 10.67 -0.89
C ARG A 393 -18.94 9.58 -1.75
N ASN A 394 -18.88 9.74 -3.07
CA ASN A 394 -19.47 8.79 -4.02
C ASN A 394 -18.70 7.46 -4.09
N MET A 395 -17.39 7.46 -3.82
CA MET A 395 -16.59 6.24 -3.76
C MET A 395 -16.83 5.44 -2.48
N LEU A 396 -16.93 6.10 -1.32
CA LEU A 396 -17.05 5.44 -0.03
C LEU A 396 -18.49 5.04 0.30
N ALA A 397 -19.50 5.80 -0.14
CA ALA A 397 -20.90 5.50 0.17
C ALA A 397 -21.35 4.09 -0.25
N PRO A 398 -21.07 3.60 -1.48
CA PRO A 398 -21.43 2.24 -1.89
C PRO A 398 -20.71 1.17 -1.06
N LEU A 399 -19.44 1.41 -0.74
CA LEU A 399 -18.60 0.50 0.05
C LEU A 399 -19.14 0.36 1.48
N LEU A 400 -19.45 1.49 2.12
CA LEU A 400 -20.02 1.55 3.46
C LEU A 400 -21.45 0.97 3.49
N THR A 401 -22.26 1.24 2.46
CA THR A 401 -23.59 0.64 2.32
C THR A 401 -23.51 -0.88 2.23
N ALA A 402 -22.59 -1.40 1.41
CA ALA A 402 -22.35 -2.83 1.29
C ALA A 402 -21.79 -3.48 2.57
N ALA A 403 -21.11 -2.68 3.41
CA ALA A 403 -20.65 -3.11 4.74
C ALA A 403 -21.76 -3.11 5.81
N GLY A 404 -23.00 -2.73 5.46
CA GLY A 404 -24.17 -2.76 6.34
C GLY A 404 -24.40 -1.47 7.14
N TYR A 405 -24.03 -0.32 6.57
CA TYR A 405 -24.32 1.00 7.12
C TYR A 405 -25.36 1.72 6.27
N ASN A 406 -26.28 2.46 6.90
CA ASN A 406 -27.16 3.39 6.23
C ASN A 406 -26.45 4.75 6.13
N VAL A 407 -25.92 5.09 4.96
CA VAL A 407 -25.00 6.22 4.79
C VAL A 407 -25.73 7.50 4.40
N THR A 408 -25.54 8.55 5.19
CA THR A 408 -25.90 9.93 4.86
C THR A 408 -24.64 10.72 4.49
N LEU A 409 -24.71 11.50 3.43
CA LEU A 409 -23.60 12.31 2.92
C LEU A 409 -23.74 13.77 3.37
N ALA A 410 -22.63 14.40 3.72
CA ALA A 410 -22.52 15.84 3.92
C ALA A 410 -21.26 16.37 3.23
N GLU A 411 -21.39 17.51 2.54
CA GLU A 411 -20.32 18.13 1.78
C GLU A 411 -19.43 19.09 2.57
N SER A 412 -19.81 19.36 3.81
CA SER A 412 -19.05 20.22 4.71
C SER A 412 -19.44 19.97 6.16
N ALA A 413 -18.57 20.39 7.08
CA ALA A 413 -18.89 20.41 8.51
C ALA A 413 -20.14 21.26 8.82
N ASP A 414 -20.36 22.36 8.11
CA ASP A 414 -21.56 23.20 8.26
C ASP A 414 -22.83 22.45 7.89
N GLU A 415 -22.83 21.70 6.79
CA GLU A 415 -23.98 20.87 6.40
C GLU A 415 -24.24 19.77 7.43
N ALA A 416 -23.18 19.12 7.94
CA ALA A 416 -23.29 18.12 9.01
C ALA A 416 -23.91 18.73 10.29
N LEU A 417 -23.51 19.95 10.68
CA LEU A 417 -24.10 20.66 11.81
C LEU A 417 -25.56 21.06 11.55
N GLN A 418 -25.96 21.38 10.32
CA GLN A 418 -27.36 21.60 9.98
C GLN A 418 -28.20 20.32 10.10
N LEU A 419 -27.66 19.15 9.74
CA LEU A 419 -28.33 17.86 9.95
C LEU A 419 -28.53 17.60 11.45
N LYS A 420 -27.52 17.90 12.27
CA LYS A 420 -27.65 17.85 13.73
C LYS A 420 -28.77 18.76 14.24
N ASP A 421 -28.81 20.01 13.79
CA ASP A 421 -29.81 21.00 14.23
C ASP A 421 -31.23 20.66 13.75
N LYS A 422 -31.36 19.93 12.63
CA LYS A 422 -32.63 19.35 12.14
C LYS A 422 -33.07 18.11 12.93
N GLY A 423 -32.25 17.62 13.87
CA GLY A 423 -32.57 16.51 14.76
C GLY A 423 -32.22 15.12 14.21
N TYR A 424 -31.35 15.03 13.19
CA TYR A 424 -30.83 13.74 12.74
C TYR A 424 -29.87 13.16 13.78
N SER A 425 -29.87 11.83 13.89
CA SER A 425 -28.97 11.07 14.76
C SER A 425 -28.19 10.06 13.91
N PHE A 426 -26.92 9.86 14.27
CA PHE A 426 -26.05 8.88 13.63
C PHE A 426 -25.36 8.05 14.70
N ASP A 427 -25.00 6.83 14.36
CA ASP A 427 -24.26 5.91 15.22
C ASP A 427 -22.75 6.13 15.11
N VAL A 428 -22.28 6.59 13.95
CA VAL A 428 -20.87 6.88 13.68
C VAL A 428 -20.71 7.97 12.62
N ILE A 429 -19.67 8.77 12.75
CA ILE A 429 -19.31 9.80 11.77
C ILE A 429 -17.93 9.46 11.19
N VAL A 430 -17.80 9.56 9.89
CA VAL A 430 -16.53 9.53 9.17
C VAL A 430 -16.32 10.91 8.58
N SER A 431 -15.25 11.60 8.96
CA SER A 431 -14.99 12.97 8.52
C SER A 431 -13.62 13.08 7.90
N ASP A 432 -13.53 13.75 6.76
CA ASP A 432 -12.28 14.32 6.30
C ASP A 432 -11.74 15.34 7.30
N ILE A 433 -10.41 15.42 7.38
CA ILE A 433 -9.69 16.42 8.15
C ILE A 433 -9.52 17.71 7.34
N GLU A 434 -9.24 17.61 6.04
CA GLU A 434 -8.90 18.76 5.21
C GLU A 434 -10.11 19.28 4.43
N MET A 435 -11.02 19.97 5.12
CA MET A 435 -12.20 20.59 4.51
C MET A 435 -12.09 22.13 4.45
N PRO A 436 -12.63 22.79 3.41
CA PRO A 436 -12.66 24.24 3.31
C PRO A 436 -13.63 24.85 4.33
N GLY A 437 -13.25 25.99 4.91
CA GLY A 437 -14.04 26.65 5.94
C GLY A 437 -13.73 26.08 7.32
N MET A 438 -14.61 25.23 7.82
CA MET A 438 -14.39 24.48 9.07
C MET A 438 -13.77 23.13 8.75
N ASP A 439 -12.55 22.92 9.23
CA ASP A 439 -11.81 21.67 9.02
C ASP A 439 -12.35 20.54 9.91
N GLY A 440 -11.91 19.29 9.67
CA GLY A 440 -12.41 18.14 10.42
C GLY A 440 -12.04 18.16 11.91
N ILE A 441 -10.95 18.84 12.28
CA ILE A 441 -10.49 18.98 13.66
C ILE A 441 -11.41 19.96 14.40
N GLU A 442 -11.64 21.15 13.84
CA GLU A 442 -12.59 22.13 14.36
C GLU A 442 -14.02 21.56 14.43
N PHE A 443 -14.41 20.77 13.44
CA PHE A 443 -15.68 20.06 13.44
C PHE A 443 -15.79 19.07 14.61
N ALA A 444 -14.77 18.24 14.82
CA ALA A 444 -14.74 17.30 15.94
C ALA A 444 -14.79 18.01 17.30
N GLU A 445 -14.00 19.08 17.48
CA GLU A 445 -14.01 19.91 18.70
C GLU A 445 -15.42 20.50 18.95
N THR A 446 -16.04 21.04 17.91
CA THR A 446 -17.41 21.59 17.97
C THR A 446 -18.44 20.54 18.38
N LEU A 447 -18.29 19.29 17.93
CA LEU A 447 -19.17 18.20 18.34
C LEU A 447 -18.98 17.81 19.81
N ARG A 448 -17.76 17.90 20.35
CA ARG A 448 -17.48 17.60 21.77
C ARG A 448 -17.98 18.67 22.74
N ASP A 449 -18.16 19.90 22.28
CA ASP A 449 -18.69 21.02 23.05
C ASP A 449 -20.22 20.98 23.21
N ASN A 450 -20.66 20.06 24.09
CA ASN A 450 -22.02 20.00 24.66
C ASN A 450 -23.15 19.87 23.61
N THR A 451 -22.90 19.07 22.58
CA THR A 451 -23.90 18.74 21.54
C THR A 451 -24.57 17.39 21.79
N VAL A 452 -25.68 17.12 21.09
CA VAL A 452 -26.34 15.80 21.09
C VAL A 452 -25.45 14.71 20.48
N TRP A 453 -24.46 15.10 19.68
CA TRP A 453 -23.50 14.21 19.02
C TRP A 453 -22.19 14.06 19.79
N LYS A 454 -22.13 14.55 21.04
CA LYS A 454 -20.92 14.56 21.87
C LYS A 454 -20.30 13.19 22.08
N ASP A 455 -21.11 12.14 22.15
CA ASP A 455 -20.64 10.78 22.40
C ASP A 455 -20.54 9.93 21.13
N ILE A 456 -20.86 10.49 19.96
CA ILE A 456 -20.79 9.77 18.69
C ILE A 456 -19.31 9.59 18.29
N PRO A 457 -18.88 8.35 17.96
CA PRO A 457 -17.53 8.10 17.48
C PRO A 457 -17.30 8.78 16.12
N ILE A 458 -16.17 9.47 15.99
CA ILE A 458 -15.75 10.13 14.75
C ILE A 458 -14.45 9.50 14.27
N ILE A 459 -14.39 9.03 13.02
CA ILE A 459 -13.19 8.49 12.38
C ILE A 459 -12.66 9.54 11.39
N ALA A 460 -11.36 9.81 11.44
CA ALA A 460 -10.71 10.80 10.60
C ALA A 460 -10.23 10.16 9.29
N LEU A 461 -10.53 10.79 8.16
CA LEU A 461 -9.94 10.51 6.86
C LEU A 461 -8.88 11.56 6.55
N SER A 462 -7.71 11.15 6.08
CA SER A 462 -6.65 12.11 5.71
C SER A 462 -5.91 11.75 4.43
N SER A 463 -5.56 12.78 3.68
CA SER A 463 -4.69 12.78 2.50
C SER A 463 -3.19 12.60 2.86
N HIS A 464 -2.76 13.02 4.05
CA HIS A 464 -1.35 13.06 4.48
C HIS A 464 -1.17 12.67 5.96
N SER A 465 -0.29 11.71 6.25
CA SER A 465 0.02 11.29 7.63
C SER A 465 1.22 12.06 8.19
N SER A 466 0.98 13.21 8.82
CA SER A 466 2.01 13.88 9.63
C SER A 466 1.83 13.52 11.12
N PRO A 467 2.92 13.26 11.88
CA PRO A 467 2.82 12.96 13.32
C PRO A 467 2.10 14.06 14.13
N GLU A 468 2.23 15.32 13.71
CA GLU A 468 1.63 16.47 14.37
C GLU A 468 0.11 16.55 14.13
N THR A 469 -0.33 16.23 12.91
CA THR A 469 -1.75 16.14 12.55
C THR A 469 -2.44 14.99 13.29
N ILE A 470 -1.75 13.87 13.47
CA ILE A 470 -2.27 12.70 14.21
C ILE A 470 -2.49 13.03 15.69
N GLU A 471 -1.54 13.73 16.33
CA GLU A 471 -1.66 14.10 17.75
C GLU A 471 -2.79 15.13 17.96
N ARG A 472 -2.86 16.17 17.11
CA ARG A 472 -3.94 17.18 17.17
C ARG A 472 -5.33 16.58 16.89
N SER A 473 -5.44 15.66 15.94
CA SER A 473 -6.72 14.98 15.66
C SER A 473 -7.16 14.10 16.84
N ARG A 474 -6.21 13.49 17.55
CA ARG A 474 -6.53 12.70 18.74
C ARG A 474 -7.03 13.57 19.90
N GLU A 475 -6.43 14.74 20.09
CA GLU A 475 -6.86 15.73 21.10
C GLU A 475 -8.25 16.30 20.79
N ALA A 476 -8.58 16.50 19.51
CA ALA A 476 -9.89 16.95 19.05
C ALA A 476 -11.02 15.90 19.18
N GLY A 477 -10.69 14.65 19.54
CA GLY A 477 -11.67 13.63 19.89
C GLY A 477 -12.05 12.66 18.77
N PHE A 478 -11.20 12.50 17.75
CA PHE A 478 -11.29 11.39 16.79
C PHE A 478 -10.95 10.05 17.46
N LEU A 479 -11.71 9.01 17.12
CA LEU A 479 -11.53 7.64 17.60
C LEU A 479 -10.35 6.96 16.91
N ASP A 480 -10.22 7.16 15.61
CA ASP A 480 -9.20 6.55 14.77
C ASP A 480 -8.87 7.45 13.58
N TYR A 481 -7.74 7.17 12.94
CA TYR A 481 -7.19 7.95 11.83
C TYR A 481 -6.83 7.01 10.68
N ILE A 482 -7.46 7.22 9.53
CA ILE A 482 -7.34 6.36 8.37
C ILE A 482 -6.93 7.21 7.16
N ALA A 483 -6.02 6.69 6.34
CA ALA A 483 -5.67 7.35 5.09
C ALA A 483 -6.88 7.28 4.13
N LYS A 484 -7.18 8.36 3.39
CA LYS A 484 -8.34 8.48 2.48
C LYS A 484 -8.48 7.33 1.46
N PHE A 485 -7.38 6.62 1.16
CA PHE A 485 -7.35 5.50 0.22
C PHE A 485 -7.21 4.11 0.90
N ASP A 486 -7.07 4.06 2.22
CA ASP A 486 -6.97 2.83 3.01
C ASP A 486 -8.37 2.31 3.35
N ARG A 487 -8.99 1.66 2.36
CA ARG A 487 -10.37 1.14 2.43
C ARG A 487 -10.50 0.01 3.45
N GLU A 488 -9.50 -0.87 3.50
CA GLU A 488 -9.44 -1.99 4.44
C GLU A 488 -9.35 -1.46 5.88
N GLY A 489 -8.46 -0.50 6.12
CA GLY A 489 -8.33 0.17 7.42
C GLY A 489 -9.61 0.87 7.85
N LEU A 490 -10.33 1.55 6.94
CA LEU A 490 -11.59 2.21 7.25
C LEU A 490 -12.66 1.21 7.71
N ILE A 491 -12.80 0.09 6.98
CA ILE A 491 -13.78 -0.94 7.31
C ILE A 491 -13.42 -1.69 8.59
N GLU A 492 -12.14 -1.96 8.83
CA GLU A 492 -11.67 -2.57 10.07
C GLU A 492 -11.97 -1.64 11.27
N SER A 493 -11.65 -0.36 11.15
CA SER A 493 -11.90 0.64 12.19
C SER A 493 -13.41 0.79 12.51
N LEU A 494 -14.26 0.79 11.48
CA LEU A 494 -15.71 0.83 11.65
C LEU A 494 -16.27 -0.45 12.30
N LYS A 495 -15.73 -1.63 11.96
CA LYS A 495 -16.10 -2.89 12.63
C LYS A 495 -15.69 -2.91 14.09
N ASP A 496 -14.51 -2.40 14.42
CA ASP A 496 -14.03 -2.25 15.79
C ASP A 496 -14.90 -1.27 16.58
N CYS A 497 -15.34 -0.18 15.94
CA CYS A 497 -16.29 0.77 16.50
C CYS A 497 -17.62 0.08 16.86
N LYS A 498 -18.19 -0.68 15.92
CA LYS A 498 -19.42 -1.46 16.13
C LYS A 498 -19.32 -2.45 17.30
N GLN A 499 -18.19 -3.14 17.44
CA GLN A 499 -17.95 -4.06 18.55
C GLN A 499 -17.87 -3.34 19.91
N LYS A 500 -17.22 -2.17 19.97
CA LYS A 500 -17.11 -1.36 21.19
C LYS A 500 -18.45 -0.75 21.63
N MET A 501 -19.36 -0.49 20.70
CA MET A 501 -20.72 -0.04 20.98
C MET A 501 -21.64 -1.14 21.55
N GLY A 502 -21.13 -2.37 21.74
CA GLY A 502 -21.87 -3.48 22.36
C GLY A 502 -22.91 -4.13 21.45
N MET A 503 -22.87 -3.83 20.15
CA MET A 503 -23.79 -4.37 19.14
C MET A 503 -23.14 -5.59 18.49
N ALA A 504 -23.30 -6.77 19.11
CA ALA A 504 -22.77 -8.03 18.61
C ALA A 504 -23.36 -8.38 17.24
N ALA A 505 -22.49 -8.84 16.33
CA ALA A 505 -22.74 -9.11 14.91
C ALA A 505 -23.65 -10.32 14.62
#